data_AF-A0A4U7E7A6-F1
#
_entry.id   AF-A0A4U7E7A6-F1
#
_cell.length_a   1.000
_cell.length_b   1.000
_cell.length_c   1.000
_cell.angle_alpha   90.00
_cell.angle_beta   90.00
_cell.angle_gamma   90.00
#
_symmetry.space_group_name_H-M   'P 1'
#
loop_
_entity.id
_entity.type
_entity.pdbx_description
1 polymer ?
#
loop_
_entity_poly.entity_id
_entity_poly.type
_entity_poly.pdbx_seq_one_letter_code
_entity_poly.pdbx_strand_id
1 'polypeptide(L)'
;MSASEIESDLSADERAGLELIRETGGIHQSDFWKELDVSSRKGSRIADALEESGLIQREDTVYNGHNTYYLEPAPRDLDFSLLMADDMLSPFIGEEEVDAQADAFSQWMMNLAYEEY
;
A
#
# COMPACT_ATOMS: atom_id res chain seq x y z
N MET A 1 10.14 -3.93 11.36
CA MET A 1 10.12 -2.54 10.83
C MET A 1 8.77 -2.38 10.15
N SER A 2 8.10 -1.25 10.36
CA SER A 2 6.87 -0.94 9.65
C SER A 2 7.17 -0.70 8.17
N ALA A 3 6.18 -0.92 7.29
CA ALA A 3 6.30 -0.59 5.86
C ALA A 3 6.70 0.89 5.64
N SER A 4 6.26 1.79 6.52
CA SER A 4 6.61 3.21 6.46
C SER A 4 8.10 3.48 6.72
N GLU A 5 8.74 2.73 7.61
CA GLU A 5 10.17 2.83 7.89
C GLU A 5 10.98 2.37 6.68
N ILE A 6 10.59 1.23 6.08
CA ILE A 6 11.24 0.68 4.88
C ILE A 6 11.13 1.66 3.70
N GLU A 7 9.94 2.24 3.48
CA GLU A 7 9.70 3.21 2.40
C GLU A 7 10.53 4.50 2.55
N SER A 8 10.89 4.87 3.77
CA SER A 8 11.71 6.05 4.05
C SER A 8 13.17 5.89 3.59
N ASP A 9 13.67 4.65 3.59
CA ASP A 9 15.05 4.32 3.19
C ASP A 9 15.20 4.08 1.68
N LEU A 10 14.10 4.06 0.92
CA LEU A 10 14.14 3.86 -0.52
C LEU A 10 14.85 5.00 -1.26
N SER A 11 15.65 4.62 -2.26
CA SER A 11 16.17 5.56 -3.25
C SER A 11 15.02 6.21 -4.05
N ALA A 12 15.31 7.30 -4.76
CA ALA A 12 14.32 7.98 -5.58
C ALA A 12 13.74 7.06 -6.68
N ASP A 13 14.58 6.21 -7.27
CA ASP A 13 14.16 5.27 -8.32
C ASP A 13 13.28 4.14 -7.76
N GLU A 14 13.62 3.59 -6.59
CA GLU A 14 12.81 2.55 -5.94
C GLU A 14 11.47 3.09 -5.48
N ARG A 15 11.44 4.31 -4.94
CA ARG A 15 10.20 4.99 -4.57
C ARG A 15 9.29 5.22 -5.78
N ALA A 16 9.86 5.69 -6.89
CA ALA A 16 9.11 5.86 -8.15
C ALA A 16 8.58 4.52 -8.68
N GLY A 17 9.38 3.46 -8.59
CA GLY A 17 8.95 2.12 -8.98
C GLY A 17 7.83 1.57 -8.11
N LEU A 18 7.94 1.70 -6.80
CA LEU A 18 6.89 1.27 -5.87
C LEU A 18 5.58 2.02 -6.11
N GLU A 19 5.65 3.33 -6.36
CA GLU A 19 4.47 4.14 -6.64
C GLU A 19 3.80 3.70 -7.95
N LEU A 20 4.58 3.48 -9.01
CA LEU A 20 4.06 2.99 -10.29
C LEU A 20 3.30 1.66 -10.11
N ILE A 21 3.85 0.71 -9.36
CA ILE A 21 3.22 -0.60 -9.11
C ILE A 21 1.90 -0.43 -8.34
N ARG A 22 1.81 0.54 -7.43
CA ARG A 22 0.59 0.86 -6.66
C ARG A 22 -0.47 1.52 -7.53
N GLU A 23 -0.08 2.51 -8.32
CA GLU A 23 -0.98 3.25 -9.21
C GLU A 23 -1.60 2.34 -10.27
N THR A 24 -0.84 1.38 -10.80
CA THR A 24 -1.37 0.42 -11.78
C THR A 24 -2.11 -0.75 -11.13
N GLY A 25 -1.98 -0.96 -9.82
CA GLY A 25 -2.47 -2.15 -9.12
C GLY A 25 -1.73 -3.44 -9.51
N GLY A 26 -0.65 -3.31 -10.29
CA GLY A 26 0.16 -4.40 -10.82
C GLY A 26 0.60 -4.15 -12.26
N ILE A 27 1.75 -4.68 -12.65
CA ILE A 27 2.38 -4.41 -13.95
C ILE A 27 3.33 -5.54 -14.34
N HIS A 28 3.37 -5.91 -15.62
CA HIS A 28 4.39 -6.83 -16.11
C HIS A 28 5.77 -6.18 -15.98
N GLN A 29 6.76 -6.91 -15.46
CA GLN A 29 8.11 -6.40 -15.22
C GLN A 29 8.71 -5.78 -16.49
N SER A 30 8.38 -6.35 -17.66
CA SER A 30 8.86 -5.80 -18.92
C SER A 30 8.34 -4.42 -19.29
N ASP A 31 7.15 -4.06 -18.83
CA ASP A 31 6.58 -2.73 -19.02
C ASP A 31 6.98 -1.80 -17.88
N PHE A 32 7.14 -2.32 -16.67
CA PHE A 32 7.62 -1.58 -15.51
C PHE A 32 8.86 -0.72 -15.80
N TRP A 33 9.91 -1.30 -16.39
CA TRP A 33 11.12 -0.52 -16.69
C TRP A 33 10.98 0.40 -17.90
N LYS A 34 10.03 0.14 -18.81
CA LYS A 34 9.73 1.05 -19.92
C LYS A 34 9.00 2.29 -19.41
N GLU A 35 8.00 2.10 -18.54
CA GLU A 35 7.23 3.18 -17.93
C GLU A 35 8.09 4.04 -16.99
N LEU A 36 9.03 3.43 -16.27
CA LEU A 36 10.03 4.17 -15.48
C LEU A 36 11.12 4.87 -16.32
N ASP A 37 11.14 4.66 -17.63
CA ASP A 37 12.21 5.14 -18.53
C ASP A 37 13.62 4.73 -18.06
N VAL A 38 13.78 3.46 -17.69
CA VAL A 38 15.06 2.88 -17.26
C VAL A 38 15.44 1.63 -18.05
N SER A 39 16.74 1.32 -18.07
CA SER A 39 17.20 0.05 -18.65
C SER A 39 16.59 -1.15 -17.93
N SER A 40 16.37 -2.26 -18.63
CA SER A 40 15.89 -3.52 -18.05
C SER A 40 16.76 -4.02 -16.89
N ARG A 41 18.08 -3.82 -16.96
CA ARG A 41 19.00 -4.15 -15.87
C ARG A 41 18.75 -3.30 -14.62
N LYS A 42 18.48 -2.00 -14.78
CA LYS A 42 18.15 -1.11 -13.66
C LYS A 42 16.77 -1.45 -13.11
N GLY A 43 15.78 -1.62 -13.97
CA GLY A 43 14.42 -2.00 -13.57
C GLY A 43 14.35 -3.35 -12.85
N SER A 44 15.10 -4.36 -13.30
CA SER A 44 15.19 -5.63 -12.58
C SER A 44 15.73 -5.43 -11.17
N ARG A 45 16.83 -4.69 -10.99
CA ARG A 45 17.39 -4.43 -9.65
C ARG A 45 16.40 -3.71 -8.73
N ILE A 46 15.61 -2.78 -9.28
CA ILE A 46 14.56 -2.09 -8.51
C ILE A 46 13.48 -3.10 -8.09
N ALA A 47 12.97 -3.91 -9.03
CA ALA A 47 11.95 -4.93 -8.73
C ALA A 47 12.45 -5.96 -7.70
N ASP A 48 13.70 -6.43 -7.85
CA ASP A 48 14.35 -7.36 -6.92
C ASP A 48 14.46 -6.73 -5.52
N ALA A 49 14.94 -5.48 -5.41
CA ALA A 49 15.07 -4.79 -4.12
C ALA A 49 13.71 -4.56 -3.43
N LEU A 50 12.68 -4.17 -4.20
CA LEU A 50 11.33 -3.98 -3.67
C LEU A 50 10.71 -5.31 -3.21
N GLU A 51 10.93 -6.40 -3.93
CA GLU A 51 10.49 -7.74 -3.52
C GLU A 51 11.22 -8.21 -2.26
N GLU A 52 12.55 -8.07 -2.20
CA GLU A 52 13.36 -8.45 -1.03
C GLU A 52 12.96 -7.66 0.23
N SER A 53 12.53 -6.41 0.06
CA SER A 53 12.01 -5.57 1.14
C SER A 53 10.57 -5.90 1.56
N GLY A 54 9.89 -6.80 0.83
CA GLY A 54 8.50 -7.20 1.08
C GLY A 54 7.45 -6.16 0.68
N LEU A 55 7.83 -5.14 -0.12
CA LEU A 55 6.92 -4.07 -0.55
C LEU A 55 6.09 -4.44 -1.79
N ILE A 56 6.57 -5.41 -2.56
CA ILE A 56 5.87 -5.98 -3.73
C ILE A 56 5.94 -7.50 -3.70
N GLN A 57 5.11 -8.15 -4.51
CA GLN A 57 5.21 -9.57 -4.86
C GLN A 57 5.46 -9.72 -6.36
N ARG A 58 6.05 -10.85 -6.73
CA ARG A 58 6.31 -11.22 -8.13
C ARG A 58 5.75 -12.60 -8.40
N GLU A 59 4.99 -12.71 -9.48
CA GLU A 59 4.49 -13.99 -9.98
C GLU A 59 5.06 -14.27 -11.36
N ASP A 60 5.59 -15.48 -11.59
CA ASP A 60 6.03 -15.93 -12.90
C ASP A 60 4.84 -15.94 -13.88
N THR A 61 5.01 -15.31 -15.05
CA THR A 61 3.97 -15.22 -16.07
C THR A 61 4.54 -15.21 -17.48
N VAL A 62 3.67 -15.34 -18.48
CA VAL A 62 4.01 -15.18 -19.90
C VAL A 62 3.33 -13.93 -20.43
N TYR A 63 4.13 -12.98 -20.90
CA TYR A 63 3.65 -11.73 -21.46
C TYR A 63 4.26 -11.51 -22.84
N ASN A 64 3.40 -11.25 -23.85
CA ASN A 64 3.81 -11.10 -25.25
C ASN A 64 4.73 -12.24 -25.76
N GLY A 65 4.47 -13.47 -25.32
CA GLY A 65 5.23 -14.66 -25.73
C GLY A 65 6.59 -14.83 -25.04
N HIS A 66 6.90 -14.03 -24.03
CA HIS A 66 8.13 -14.14 -23.25
C HIS A 66 7.81 -14.40 -21.78
N ASN A 67 8.58 -15.29 -21.14
CA ASN A 67 8.53 -15.46 -19.69
C ASN A 67 9.01 -14.18 -19.01
N THR A 68 8.25 -13.70 -18.04
CA THR A 68 8.53 -12.52 -17.24
C THR A 68 7.85 -12.65 -15.88
N TYR A 69 7.83 -11.57 -15.11
CA TYR A 69 7.09 -11.50 -13.85
C TYR A 69 5.94 -10.50 -13.96
N TYR A 70 4.86 -10.76 -13.24
CA TYR A 70 3.87 -9.77 -12.88
C TYR A 70 4.23 -9.23 -11.51
N LEU A 71 4.42 -7.91 -11.40
CA LEU A 71 4.72 -7.21 -10.15
C LEU A 71 3.41 -6.69 -9.58
N GLU A 72 3.13 -6.93 -8.31
CA GLU A 72 1.94 -6.39 -7.63
C GLU A 72 2.29 -5.85 -6.25
N PRO A 73 1.54 -4.87 -5.72
CA PRO A 73 1.76 -4.39 -4.36
C PRO A 73 1.64 -5.54 -3.37
N ALA A 74 2.61 -5.64 -2.45
CA ALA A 74 2.43 -6.56 -1.34
C ALA A 74 1.25 -6.06 -0.48
N PRO A 75 0.46 -6.98 0.12
CA PRO A 75 -0.54 -6.63 1.11
C PRO A 75 0.13 -5.77 2.17
N ARG A 76 -0.29 -4.51 2.26
CA ARG A 76 0.18 -3.64 3.32
C ARG A 76 -0.40 -4.17 4.61
N ASP A 77 0.47 -4.42 5.58
CA ASP A 77 0.06 -4.58 6.97
C ASP A 77 -0.42 -3.20 7.46
N LEU A 78 -1.65 -2.86 7.11
CA LEU A 78 -2.29 -1.61 7.47
C LEU A 78 -2.69 -1.73 8.94
N ASP A 79 -2.08 -0.90 9.78
CA ASP A 79 -2.51 -0.75 11.15
C ASP A 79 -3.81 0.06 11.20
N PHE A 80 -4.93 -0.65 11.14
CA PHE A 80 -6.26 -0.06 11.26
C PHE A 80 -6.56 0.44 12.67
N SER A 81 -5.74 0.13 13.69
CA SER A 81 -6.00 0.60 15.06
C SER A 81 -6.08 2.13 15.15
N LEU A 82 -5.38 2.85 14.26
CA LEU A 82 -5.45 4.31 14.17
C LEU A 82 -6.83 4.84 13.71
N LEU A 83 -7.64 4.00 13.08
CA LEU A 83 -9.00 4.33 12.63
C LEU A 83 -10.06 3.82 13.61
N MET A 84 -9.65 3.16 14.70
CA MET A 84 -10.52 2.44 15.63
C MET A 84 -10.39 3.02 17.04
N ALA A 85 -11.41 2.80 17.86
CA ALA A 85 -11.26 2.72 19.31
C ALA A 85 -11.97 1.44 19.76
N ASP A 86 -11.24 0.60 20.50
CA ASP A 86 -11.64 -0.78 20.78
C ASP A 86 -12.04 -1.51 19.48
N ASP A 87 -13.21 -2.18 19.43
CA ASP A 87 -13.72 -2.86 18.25
C ASP A 87 -14.55 -1.95 17.30
N MET A 88 -14.58 -0.63 17.54
CA MET A 88 -15.40 0.31 16.77
C MET A 88 -14.58 1.22 15.83
N LEU A 89 -14.97 1.26 14.55
CA LEU A 89 -14.47 2.26 13.58
C LEU A 89 -14.89 3.67 13.99
N SER A 90 -13.98 4.63 13.82
CA SER A 90 -14.29 6.05 13.97
C SER A 90 -15.40 6.47 13.00
N PRO A 91 -16.40 7.26 13.45
CA PRO A 91 -17.49 7.71 12.61
C PRO A 91 -17.07 8.79 11.60
N PHE A 92 -15.82 9.27 11.67
CA PHE A 92 -15.29 10.25 10.73
C PHE A 92 -14.62 9.61 9.50
N ILE A 93 -14.53 8.28 9.44
CA ILE A 93 -13.93 7.59 8.30
C ILE A 93 -14.86 7.71 7.08
N GLY A 94 -14.36 8.34 6.01
CA GLY A 94 -15.08 8.51 4.75
C GLY A 94 -16.02 9.72 4.70
N GLU A 95 -16.07 10.53 5.77
CA GLU A 95 -16.87 11.77 5.79
C GLU A 95 -16.14 12.91 5.07
N GLU A 96 -16.82 13.59 4.15
CA GLU A 96 -16.26 14.73 3.41
C GLU A 96 -16.12 15.98 4.29
N GLU A 97 -16.99 16.14 5.29
CA GLU A 97 -16.96 17.23 6.27
C GLU A 97 -17.06 16.66 7.70
N VAL A 98 -16.02 16.92 8.51
CA VAL A 98 -15.99 16.47 9.91
C VAL A 98 -16.80 17.43 10.78
N ASP A 99 -17.92 16.94 11.32
CA ASP A 99 -18.71 17.64 12.34
C ASP A 99 -18.55 16.98 13.71
N ALA A 100 -17.83 17.65 14.62
CA ALA A 100 -17.63 17.19 15.99
C ALA A 100 -18.93 17.18 16.83
N GLN A 101 -20.01 17.81 16.36
CA GLN A 101 -21.31 17.84 17.01
C GLN A 101 -22.29 16.80 16.44
N ALA A 102 -21.86 16.00 15.46
CA ALA A 102 -22.70 14.98 14.86
C ALA A 102 -23.17 13.94 15.88
N ASP A 103 -24.43 13.52 15.75
CA ASP A 103 -25.02 12.48 16.59
C ASP A 103 -24.22 11.17 16.54
N ALA A 104 -23.67 10.82 15.37
CA ALA A 104 -22.86 9.62 15.18
C ALA A 104 -21.61 9.60 16.08
N PHE A 105 -20.95 10.75 16.26
CA PHE A 105 -19.80 10.85 17.17
C PHE A 105 -20.21 10.70 18.63
N SER A 106 -21.32 11.33 19.02
CA SER A 106 -21.87 11.19 20.38
C SER A 106 -22.27 9.74 20.69
N GLN A 107 -22.92 9.05 19.75
CA GLN A 107 -23.30 7.65 19.89
C GLN A 107 -22.08 6.73 19.98
N TRP A 108 -21.08 6.95 19.14
CA TRP A 108 -19.82 6.20 19.17
C TRP A 108 -19.11 6.34 20.53
N MET A 109 -19.00 7.57 21.05
CA MET A 109 -18.44 7.82 22.38
C MET A 109 -19.22 7.13 23.51
N MET A 110 -20.55 7.12 23.42
CA MET A 110 -21.38 6.45 24.42
C MET A 110 -21.18 4.93 24.37
N ASN A 111 -21.15 4.32 23.18
CA ASN A 111 -20.91 2.87 23.08
C ASN A 111 -19.58 2.47 23.71
N LEU A 112 -18.50 3.19 23.41
CA LEU A 112 -17.19 2.96 24.04
C LEU A 112 -17.21 3.09 25.56
N ALA A 113 -17.96 4.07 26.08
CA ALA A 113 -18.05 4.31 27.52
C ALA A 113 -18.89 3.26 28.28
N TYR A 114 -19.79 2.55 27.59
CA TYR A 114 -20.74 1.62 28.21
C TYR A 114 -20.53 0.15 27.82
N GLU A 115 -19.63 -0.18 26.87
CA GLU A 115 -19.22 -1.55 26.56
C GLU A 115 -18.29 -2.18 27.63
N GLU A 116 -17.75 -1.39 28.57
CA GLU A 116 -16.95 -1.89 29.71
C GLU A 116 -17.76 -2.57 30.85
N TYR A 117 -19.06 -2.84 30.68
CA TYR A 117 -19.94 -3.43 31.72
C TYR A 117 -20.68 -4.71 31.32
#